data_AF-A0A0Q9SZD5-F1
#
_entry.id   AF-A0A0Q9SZD5-F1
#
_cell.length_a   1.000
_cell.length_b   1.000
_cell.length_c   1.000
_cell.angle_alpha   90.00
_cell.angle_beta   90.00
_cell.angle_gamma   90.00
#
_symmetry.space_group_name_H-M   'P 1'
#
loop_
_entity.id
_entity.type
_entity.pdbx_description
1 polymer ?
#
loop_
_entity_poly.entity_id
_entity_poly.type
_entity_poly.pdbx_seq_one_letter_code
_entity_poly.pdbx_strand_id
1 'polypeptide(L)'
;MRALDIYSDKDPADVTADAIGDLLPFEVPYWAGEHAEVDDYPHPFHPLELGEAAMAWMFGSSGEGAPGDAVQRELGELLDPFEVPMHGFRIGEPARKGLLSRLFS
;
A
#
# COMPACT_ATOMS: atom_id res chain seq x y z
N MET A 1 -9.61 -13.29 -14.05
CA MET A 1 -9.34 -12.95 -12.63
C MET A 1 -7.87 -13.27 -12.41
N ARG A 2 -7.02 -12.27 -12.14
CA ARG A 2 -5.63 -12.55 -11.73
C ARG A 2 -5.68 -12.92 -10.25
N ALA A 3 -5.15 -14.09 -9.89
CA ALA A 3 -4.90 -14.40 -8.49
C ALA A 3 -3.81 -13.44 -8.01
N LEU A 4 -4.06 -12.75 -6.91
CA LEU A 4 -3.03 -12.01 -6.19
C LEU A 4 -2.59 -12.94 -5.06
N ASP A 5 -1.42 -13.55 -5.23
CA ASP A 5 -0.82 -14.34 -4.16
C ASP A 5 -0.24 -13.34 -3.14
N ILE A 6 -0.88 -13.27 -1.97
CA ILE A 6 -0.43 -12.43 -0.86
C ILE A 6 0.47 -13.31 0.03
N TYR A 7 1.77 -13.03 0.03
CA TYR A 7 2.74 -13.74 0.85
C TYR A 7 2.96 -12.97 2.16
N SER A 8 2.37 -13.43 3.26
CA SER A 8 2.55 -12.80 4.58
C SER A 8 3.76 -13.36 5.34
N ASP A 9 4.35 -14.47 4.86
CA ASP A 9 5.37 -15.29 5.53
C ASP A 9 6.58 -15.57 4.63
N LYS A 10 6.84 -14.68 3.66
CA LYS A 10 7.93 -14.85 2.72
C LYS A 10 9.28 -14.77 3.44
N ASP A 11 10.20 -15.67 3.09
CA ASP A 11 11.57 -15.62 3.62
C ASP A 11 12.23 -14.29 3.24
N PRO A 12 12.95 -13.62 4.15
CA PRO A 12 13.62 -12.36 3.85
C PRO A 12 14.63 -12.42 2.69
N ALA A 13 15.31 -13.55 2.53
CA ALA A 13 16.22 -13.76 1.40
C ALA A 13 15.44 -13.75 0.08
N ASP A 14 14.25 -14.34 0.06
CA ASP A 14 13.37 -14.35 -1.11
C ASP A 14 12.76 -12.96 -1.38
N VAL A 15 12.44 -12.17 -0.35
CA VAL A 15 12.00 -10.76 -0.52
C VAL A 15 13.06 -9.94 -1.24
N THR A 16 14.32 -10.12 -0.86
CA THR A 16 15.44 -9.39 -1.47
C THR A 16 15.72 -9.89 -2.89
N ALA A 17 15.69 -11.21 -3.10
CA ALA A 17 15.94 -11.82 -4.42
C ALA A 17 14.86 -11.48 -5.46
N ASP A 18 13.62 -11.27 -5.01
CA ASP A 18 12.49 -10.95 -5.90
C ASP A 18 12.31 -9.46 -6.17
N ALA A 19 13.13 -8.59 -5.56
CA ALA A 19 13.16 -7.18 -5.91
C ALA A 19 13.69 -7.03 -7.35
N ILE A 20 12.83 -6.55 -8.25
CA ILE A 20 13.13 -6.41 -9.68
C ILE A 20 12.82 -4.99 -10.17
N GLY A 21 13.58 -4.52 -11.16
CA GLY A 21 13.43 -3.19 -11.73
C GLY A 21 14.37 -2.16 -11.10
N ASP A 22 14.33 -0.94 -11.64
CA ASP A 22 15.09 0.19 -11.09
C ASP A 22 14.34 0.75 -9.87
N LEU A 23 15.09 1.10 -8.82
CA LEU A 23 14.53 1.70 -7.62
C LEU A 23 13.91 3.06 -7.95
N LEU A 24 12.67 3.27 -7.50
CA LEU A 24 12.05 4.58 -7.48
C LEU A 24 12.71 5.45 -6.40
N PRO A 25 12.67 6.79 -6.53
CA PRO A 25 13.37 7.68 -5.60
C PRO A 25 13.03 7.43 -4.12
N PHE A 26 11.76 7.13 -3.81
CA PHE A 26 11.32 6.85 -2.44
C PHE A 26 11.86 5.52 -1.88
N GLU A 27 12.29 4.59 -2.73
CA GLU A 27 12.82 3.29 -2.32
C GLU A 27 14.33 3.36 -2.00
N VAL A 28 15.05 4.33 -2.59
CA VAL A 28 16.51 4.45 -2.48
C VAL A 28 16.99 4.48 -1.03
N PRO A 29 16.42 5.29 -0.11
CA PRO A 29 16.87 5.32 1.30
C PRO A 29 16.71 3.97 2.01
N TYR A 30 15.66 3.22 1.68
CA TYR A 30 15.38 1.90 2.27
C TYR A 30 16.43 0.88 1.86
N TRP A 31 16.74 0.79 0.56
CA TRP A 31 17.76 -0.12 0.05
C TRP A 31 19.19 0.30 0.40
N ALA A 32 19.40 1.58 0.73
CA ALA A 32 20.65 2.08 1.30
C ALA A 32 20.82 1.76 2.80
N GLY A 33 19.77 1.24 3.46
CA GLY A 33 19.77 0.89 4.88
C GLY A 33 19.54 2.07 5.83
N GLU A 34 19.05 3.21 5.33
CA GLU A 34 18.74 4.38 6.18
C GLU A 34 17.51 4.13 7.07
N HIS A 35 16.63 3.22 6.65
CA HIS A 35 15.43 2.76 7.37
C HIS A 35 15.59 1.32 7.85
N ALA A 36 16.83 0.92 8.18
CA ALA A 36 17.07 -0.40 8.74
C ALA A 36 16.32 -0.55 10.06
N GLU A 37 15.55 -1.64 10.18
CA GLU A 37 14.87 -1.90 11.44
C GLU A 37 15.87 -2.25 12.54
N VAL A 38 15.67 -1.65 13.71
CA VAL A 38 16.58 -1.76 14.86
C VAL A 38 16.20 -2.91 15.80
N ASP A 39 15.00 -3.47 15.65
CA ASP A 39 14.55 -4.67 16.35
C ASP A 39 14.89 -5.95 15.55
N ASP A 40 14.68 -7.14 16.14
CA ASP A 40 14.91 -8.47 15.52
C ASP A 40 13.98 -8.76 14.30
N TYR A 41 13.64 -7.73 13.53
CA TYR A 41 12.85 -7.84 12.32
C TYR A 41 13.66 -8.49 11.20
N PRO A 42 13.14 -9.52 10.53
CA PRO A 42 13.96 -10.38 9.68
C PRO A 42 14.25 -9.77 8.30
N HIS A 43 13.58 -8.66 7.93
CA HIS A 43 13.76 -7.98 6.64
C HIS A 43 14.63 -6.71 6.77
N PRO A 44 15.20 -6.20 5.65
CA PRO A 44 16.09 -5.03 5.69
C PRO A 44 15.46 -3.74 6.22
N PHE A 45 14.13 -3.61 6.17
CA PHE A 45 13.35 -2.47 6.65
C PHE A 45 11.91 -2.92 6.92
N HIS A 46 11.14 -2.11 7.65
CA HIS A 46 9.75 -2.43 7.95
C HIS A 46 8.86 -2.24 6.70
N PRO A 47 8.11 -3.25 6.26
CA PRO A 47 7.29 -3.16 5.04
C PRO A 47 6.22 -2.09 5.13
N LEU A 48 5.69 -1.82 6.32
CA LEU A 48 4.73 -0.74 6.54
C LEU A 48 5.36 0.63 6.26
N GLU A 49 6.61 0.86 6.66
CA GLU A 49 7.29 2.14 6.42
C GLU A 49 7.52 2.36 4.92
N LEU A 50 7.99 1.34 4.20
CA LEU A 50 8.11 1.40 2.74
C LEU A 50 6.74 1.64 2.08
N GLY A 51 5.69 1.02 2.60
CA GLY A 51 4.31 1.22 2.14
C GLY A 51 3.82 2.65 2.34
N GLU A 52 4.09 3.25 3.49
CA GLU A 52 3.78 4.65 3.79
C GLU A 52 4.57 5.60 2.87
N ALA A 53 5.86 5.34 2.64
CA ALA A 53 6.67 6.10 1.70
C ALA A 53 6.15 6.01 0.25
N ALA A 54 5.67 4.83 -0.16
CA ALA A 54 5.02 4.62 -1.46
C ALA A 54 3.70 5.40 -1.55
N MET A 55 2.88 5.39 -0.50
CA MET A 55 1.62 6.14 -0.44
C MET A 55 1.86 7.64 -0.57
N ALA A 56 2.83 8.18 0.20
CA ALA A 56 3.20 9.57 0.13
C ALA A 56 3.70 9.96 -1.27
N TRP A 57 4.59 9.15 -1.86
CA TRP A 57 5.14 9.40 -3.19
C TRP A 57 4.10 9.34 -4.31
N MET A 58 3.21 8.35 -4.28
CA MET A 58 2.26 8.11 -5.37
C MET A 58 0.97 8.93 -5.27
N PHE A 59 0.52 9.22 -4.05
CA PHE A 59 -0.80 9.82 -3.80
C PHE A 59 -0.73 11.12 -3.01
N GLY A 60 0.45 11.53 -2.52
CA GLY A 60 0.61 12.74 -1.71
C GLY A 60 -0.12 12.65 -0.37
N SER A 61 -0.29 11.45 0.19
CA SER A 61 -0.98 11.21 1.46
C SER A 61 -0.36 10.01 2.17
N SER A 62 -0.48 9.94 3.49
CA SER A 62 0.03 8.84 4.33
C SER A 62 -1.02 8.49 5.40
N GLY A 63 -1.03 7.24 5.86
CA GLY A 63 -1.91 6.80 6.95
C GLY A 63 -1.32 7.14 8.31
N GLU A 64 -0.20 6.49 8.64
CA GLU A 64 0.54 6.72 9.89
C GLU A 64 1.73 7.68 9.72
N GLY A 65 2.13 7.93 8.47
CA GLY A 65 3.26 8.79 8.12
C GLY A 65 4.53 8.00 7.80
N ALA A 66 5.18 8.32 6.68
CA ALA A 66 6.49 7.77 6.34
C ALA A 66 7.59 8.40 7.23
N PRO A 67 8.69 7.69 7.52
CA PRO A 67 9.82 8.29 8.21
C PRO A 67 10.38 9.48 7.43
N GLY A 68 10.72 10.55 8.14
CA GLY A 68 11.26 11.76 7.51
C GLY A 68 12.69 11.55 7.02
N ASP A 69 12.86 11.05 5.80
CA ASP A 69 14.13 11.06 5.06
C ASP A 69 14.23 12.29 4.13
N ALA A 70 15.31 12.40 3.34
CA ALA A 70 15.48 13.53 2.43
C ALA A 70 14.40 13.56 1.34
N VAL A 71 13.99 12.40 0.81
CA VAL A 71 12.99 12.28 -0.26
C VAL A 71 11.61 12.65 0.27
N GLN A 72 11.22 12.13 1.43
CA GLN A 72 9.92 12.43 2.04
C GLN A 72 9.79 13.92 2.39
N ARG A 73 10.89 14.57 2.81
CA ARG A 73 10.88 16.03 3.08
C ARG A 73 10.67 16.86 1.82
N GLU A 74 11.13 16.39 0.66
CA GLU A 74 10.95 17.10 -0.61
C GLU A 74 9.50 17.07 -1.12
N LEU A 75 8.68 16.11 -0.68
CA LEU A 75 7.26 16.02 -1.04
C LEU A 75 6.40 17.15 -0.44
N GLY A 76 6.87 17.81 0.62
CA GLY A 76 6.16 18.89 1.29
C GLY A 76 5.03 18.40 2.21
N GLU A 77 4.01 19.24 2.41
CA GLU A 77 2.85 18.87 3.24
C GLU A 77 1.98 17.83 2.53
N LEU A 78 1.75 16.70 3.19
CA LEU A 78 0.88 15.63 2.69
C LEU A 78 -0.60 15.95 2.93
N LEU A 79 -1.46 15.46 2.04
CA LEU A 79 -2.91 15.50 2.18
C LEU A 79 -3.35 14.66 3.38
N ASP A 80 -4.19 15.23 4.23
CA ASP A 80 -4.88 14.48 5.28
C ASP A 80 -5.79 13.44 4.61
N PRO A 81 -5.56 12.12 4.83
CA PRO A 81 -6.40 11.07 4.25
C PRO A 81 -7.87 11.20 4.66
N PHE A 82 -8.18 11.82 5.81
CA PHE A 82 -9.54 12.05 6.28
C PHE A 82 -10.23 13.24 5.58
N GLU A 83 -9.48 14.10 4.91
CA GLU A 83 -10.03 15.17 4.08
C GLU A 83 -10.34 14.72 2.64
N VAL A 84 -9.81 13.56 2.21
CA VAL A 84 -10.06 13.01 0.87
C VAL A 84 -11.53 12.55 0.77
N PRO A 85 -12.36 13.15 -0.11
CA PRO A 85 -13.76 12.75 -0.24
C PRO A 85 -13.89 11.32 -0.80
N MET A 86 -14.45 10.41 0.01
CA MET A 86 -14.71 9.04 -0.41
C MET A 86 -16.20 8.80 -0.68
N HIS A 87 -16.50 7.96 -1.68
CA HIS A 87 -17.86 7.49 -1.90
C HIS A 87 -18.26 6.45 -0.84
N GLY A 88 -19.33 6.73 -0.11
CA GLY A 88 -19.98 5.76 0.75
C GLY A 88 -20.82 4.79 -0.05
N PHE A 89 -20.65 3.49 0.19
CA PHE A 89 -21.49 2.45 -0.40
C PHE A 89 -22.40 1.85 0.67
N ARG A 90 -23.66 1.59 0.31
CA ARG A 90 -24.60 0.84 1.16
C ARG A 90 -25.00 -0.44 0.43
N ILE A 91 -24.93 -1.56 1.14
CA ILE A 91 -25.52 -2.80 0.65
C ILE A 91 -27.04 -2.60 0.57
N GLY A 92 -27.57 -2.60 -0.65
CA GLY A 92 -29.01 -2.62 -0.90
C GLY A 92 -29.57 -4.02 -0.70
N GLU A 93 -30.88 -4.15 -0.47
CA GLU A 93 -31.53 -5.45 -0.61
C GLU A 93 -31.29 -5.99 -2.03
N PRO A 94 -30.97 -7.27 -2.21
CA PRO A 94 -30.85 -7.86 -3.54
C PRO A 94 -32.16 -7.61 -4.28
N ALA A 95 -32.07 -7.11 -5.52
CA ALA A 95 -33.23 -6.85 -6.35
C ALA A 95 -34.09 -8.13 -6.41
N ARG A 96 -35.26 -8.12 -5.78
CA ARG A 96 -36.23 -9.21 -5.92
C ARG A 96 -36.57 -9.27 -7.41
N LYS A 97 -36.15 -10.35 -8.07
CA LYS A 97 -36.59 -10.68 -9.43
C LYS A 97 -38.11 -10.54 -9.47
N GLY A 98 -38.59 -9.49 -10.15
CA GLY A 98 -40.02 -9.22 -10.28
C GLY A 98 -40.72 -10.43 -10.88
N LEU A 99 -41.99 -10.64 -10.52
CA LEU A 99 -42.80 -11.80 -10.93
C LEU A 99 -42.69 -12.10 -12.44
N LEU A 100 -42.60 -11.04 -13.26
CA LEU A 100 -42.43 -11.12 -14.72
C LEU A 100 -41.12 -11.78 -15.16
N SER A 101 -40.01 -11.57 -14.45
CA SER A 101 -38.72 -12.21 -14.77
C SER A 101 -38.68 -13.72 -14.47
N ARG A 102 -39.65 -14.24 -13.71
CA ARG A 102 -39.84 -15.68 -13.47
C ARG A 102 -40.77 -16.34 -14.49
N LEU A 103 -41.53 -15.56 -15.25
CA LEU A 103 -42.44 -16.04 -16.29
C LEU A 103 -41.74 -16.21 -17.66
N PHE A 104 -40.53 -15.64 -17.82
CA PHE A 104 -39.74 -15.69 -19.05
C PHE A 104 -38.34 -16.31 -18.84
N SER A 105 -38.16 -17.11 -17.78
CA SER A 105 -36.92 -17.85 -17.49
C SER A 105 -37.11 -19.35 -17.65
#